data_AF-A0A7W0YIC2-F1
#
_entry.id   AF-A0A7W0YIC2-F1
#
_cell.length_a   1.000
_cell.length_b   1.000
_cell.length_c   1.000
_cell.angle_alpha   90.00
_cell.angle_beta   90.00
_cell.angle_gamma   90.00
#
_symmetry.space_group_name_H-M   'P 1'
#
loop_
_entity.id
_entity.type
_entity.pdbx_description
1 polymer ?
#
loop_
_entity_poly.entity_id
_entity_poly.type
_entity_poly.pdbx_seq_one_letter_code
_entity_poly.pdbx_strand_id
1 'polypeptide(L)'
;VCDTVGVAAEPWLSCPMRDFPALPCYPCPHHSACCAYGVTLGDDEAAVISRTHGSAAVYRTRWGEWRTRVRRGRCVFLRENVCTIHAEPYYPAVCRGFPWTDAETGGPYEYDRTICPEFVIRPELVQINGRA
;
A
#
# COMPACT_ATOMS: atom_id res chain seq x y z
N VAL A 1 25.14 -11.55 0.98
CA VAL A 1 25.71 -12.91 0.88
C VAL A 1 25.91 -13.40 2.29
N CYS A 2 25.14 -14.38 2.75
CA CYS A 2 25.38 -15.02 4.05
C CYS A 2 26.35 -16.16 3.82
N ASP A 3 27.58 -15.99 4.30
CA ASP A 3 28.60 -17.03 4.33
C ASP A 3 28.10 -18.23 5.14
N THR A 4 28.05 -19.37 4.48
CA THR A 4 27.94 -20.69 5.09
C THR A 4 29.17 -20.96 5.95
N VAL A 5 28.99 -20.98 7.26
CA VAL A 5 29.87 -21.74 8.16
C VAL A 5 29.00 -22.74 8.87
N GLY A 6 29.13 -24.01 8.45
CA GLY A 6 28.39 -25.11 9.03
C GLY A 6 28.85 -25.41 10.44
N VAL A 7 27.90 -25.72 11.33
CA VAL A 7 28.03 -26.72 12.38
C VAL A 7 26.62 -27.29 12.65
N ALA A 8 26.59 -28.58 12.90
CA ALA A 8 25.43 -29.42 13.10
C ALA A 8 24.51 -29.00 14.27
N ALA A 9 23.24 -29.41 14.11
CA ALA A 9 22.27 -29.79 15.14
C ALA A 9 21.82 -28.74 16.18
N GLU A 10 20.60 -28.22 15.98
CA GLU A 10 19.49 -28.20 16.97
C GLU A 10 18.24 -27.56 16.30
N PRO A 11 17.03 -28.16 16.39
CA PRO A 11 15.86 -27.70 15.63
C PRO A 11 14.99 -26.73 16.43
N TRP A 12 15.55 -25.67 17.02
CA TRP A 12 14.74 -24.58 17.57
C TRP A 12 15.45 -23.24 17.43
N LEU A 13 14.67 -22.26 16.97
CA LEU A 13 14.83 -20.82 17.17
C LEU A 13 15.68 -20.03 16.15
N SER A 14 14.93 -19.22 15.41
CA SER A 14 15.21 -17.79 15.24
C SER A 14 16.20 -17.38 14.15
N CYS A 15 15.66 -17.30 12.94
CA CYS A 15 15.37 -15.99 12.36
C CYS A 15 14.25 -16.15 11.31
N PRO A 16 12.98 -15.84 11.59
CA PRO A 16 12.12 -15.43 10.50
C PRO A 16 12.68 -14.08 10.05
N MET A 17 13.57 -14.09 9.05
CA MET A 17 13.66 -12.92 8.18
C MET A 17 12.26 -12.78 7.61
N ARG A 18 11.49 -11.86 8.20
CA ARG A 18 10.14 -11.52 7.76
C ARG A 18 10.26 -11.13 6.30
N ASP A 19 9.81 -12.00 5.41
CA ASP A 19 9.59 -11.67 4.01
C ASP A 19 8.50 -10.59 3.97
N PHE A 20 8.90 -9.32 3.88
CA PHE A 20 7.96 -8.23 3.68
C PHE A 20 8.10 -7.67 2.27
N PRO A 21 7.10 -7.84 1.40
CA PRO A 21 6.80 -6.81 0.43
C PRO A 21 6.04 -5.70 1.16
N ALA A 22 6.75 -4.67 1.63
CA ALA A 22 6.17 -3.57 2.39
C ALA A 22 5.55 -2.52 1.48
N LEU A 23 4.21 -2.36 1.51
CA LEU A 23 3.40 -1.31 0.87
C LEU A 23 1.92 -1.37 1.31
N PRO A 24 1.08 -0.37 0.99
CA PRO A 24 1.09 1.06 1.37
C PRO A 24 0.37 1.34 2.71
N CYS A 25 -0.21 0.31 3.33
CA CYS A 25 -0.94 0.41 4.61
C CYS A 25 -0.04 0.17 5.84
N TYR A 26 1.21 -0.21 5.60
CA TYR A 26 2.23 -0.50 6.60
C TYR A 26 3.42 0.45 6.34
N PRO A 27 4.05 1.05 7.36
CA PRO A 27 3.98 0.73 8.79
C PRO A 27 2.92 1.46 9.63
N CYS A 28 1.97 2.19 9.05
CA CYS A 28 1.00 2.97 9.83
C CYS A 28 -0.06 2.07 10.50
N PRO A 29 -0.15 2.01 11.84
CA PRO A 29 -1.17 1.23 12.54
C PRO A 29 -2.58 1.83 12.39
N HIS A 30 -2.69 3.09 11.94
CA HIS A 30 -3.95 3.82 11.80
C HIS A 30 -4.67 3.60 10.46
N HIS A 31 -4.23 2.64 9.64
CA HIS A 31 -4.78 2.33 8.33
C HIS A 31 -4.73 3.54 7.36
N SER A 32 -3.62 3.68 6.61
CA SER A 32 -3.37 4.77 5.65
C SER A 32 -4.59 5.14 4.79
N ALA A 33 -4.70 6.39 4.36
CA ALA A 33 -5.88 6.91 3.69
C ALA A 33 -6.28 6.13 2.43
N CYS A 34 -5.30 5.65 1.65
CA CYS A 34 -5.54 4.74 0.52
C CYS A 34 -6.32 3.47 0.92
N CYS A 35 -6.06 2.96 2.12
CA CYS A 35 -6.61 1.72 2.66
C CYS A 35 -8.01 1.91 3.26
N ALA A 36 -8.30 3.11 3.79
CA ALA A 36 -9.60 3.46 4.35
C ALA A 36 -10.57 4.08 3.33
N TYR A 37 -10.09 4.97 2.46
CA TYR A 37 -10.91 5.84 1.60
C TYR A 37 -10.79 5.52 0.11
N GLY A 38 -9.95 4.55 -0.27
CA GLY A 38 -9.67 4.24 -1.66
C GLY A 38 -8.89 5.37 -2.34
N VAL A 39 -8.70 5.25 -3.65
CA VAL A 39 -7.90 6.19 -4.45
C VAL A 39 -8.60 6.57 -5.74
N THR A 40 -8.22 7.70 -6.30
CA THR A 40 -8.55 8.09 -7.67
C THR A 40 -7.81 7.19 -8.66
N LEU A 41 -8.46 6.90 -9.78
CA LEU A 41 -7.94 6.06 -10.86
C LEU A 41 -7.96 6.82 -12.18
N GLY A 42 -6.98 6.56 -13.04
CA GLY A 42 -7.06 6.92 -14.46
C GLY A 42 -8.08 6.05 -15.20
N ASP A 43 -8.50 6.48 -16.40
CA ASP A 43 -9.46 5.73 -17.21
C ASP A 43 -8.96 4.32 -17.56
N ASP A 44 -7.68 4.20 -17.93
CA ASP A 44 -7.06 2.90 -18.26
C ASP A 44 -6.99 1.98 -17.03
N GLU A 45 -6.65 2.52 -15.86
CA GLU A 45 -6.61 1.77 -14.60
C GLU A 45 -8.02 1.28 -14.24
N ALA A 46 -9.02 2.16 -14.32
CA ALA A 46 -10.41 1.82 -14.05
C ALA A 46 -10.93 0.74 -15.00
N ALA A 47 -10.58 0.81 -16.29
CA ALA A 47 -10.98 -0.18 -17.29
C ALA A 47 -10.36 -1.55 -17.00
N VAL A 48 -9.04 -1.61 -16.72
CA VAL A 48 -8.34 -2.87 -16.43
C VAL A 48 -8.84 -3.48 -15.12
N ILE A 49 -9.01 -2.66 -14.07
CA ILE A 49 -9.51 -3.12 -12.77
C ILE A 49 -10.95 -3.64 -12.89
N SER A 50 -11.83 -2.92 -13.61
CA SER A 50 -13.22 -3.35 -13.83
C SER A 50 -13.29 -4.68 -14.57
N ARG A 51 -12.42 -4.90 -15.56
CA ARG A 51 -12.37 -6.13 -16.34
C ARG A 51 -11.84 -7.31 -15.51
N THR A 52 -10.87 -7.06 -14.64
CA THR A 52 -10.17 -8.11 -13.89
C THR A 52 -10.90 -8.50 -12.61
N HIS A 53 -11.43 -7.51 -11.88
CA HIS A 53 -12.03 -7.67 -10.53
C HIS A 53 -13.54 -7.45 -10.51
N GLY A 54 -14.13 -7.13 -11.67
CA GLY A 54 -15.55 -6.83 -11.83
C GLY A 54 -15.87 -5.35 -11.66
N SER A 55 -16.97 -4.92 -12.28
CA SER A 55 -17.43 -3.53 -12.26
C SER A 55 -17.77 -2.99 -10.86
N ALA A 56 -18.00 -3.87 -9.89
CA ALA A 56 -18.24 -3.48 -8.50
C ALA A 56 -16.98 -3.02 -7.76
N ALA A 57 -15.78 -3.25 -8.31
CA ALA A 57 -14.51 -2.94 -7.68
C ALA A 57 -14.11 -1.46 -7.83
N VAL A 58 -14.71 -0.74 -8.78
CA VAL A 58 -14.52 0.69 -8.99
C VAL A 58 -15.87 1.39 -9.13
N TYR A 59 -15.89 2.70 -9.05
CA TYR A 59 -17.07 3.50 -9.34
C TYR A 59 -16.67 4.87 -9.88
N ARG A 60 -17.58 5.49 -10.64
CA ARG A 60 -17.42 6.86 -11.10
C ARG A 60 -18.11 7.82 -10.14
N THR A 61 -17.43 8.89 -9.74
CA THR A 61 -18.02 9.94 -8.92
C THR A 61 -18.99 10.78 -9.75
N ARG A 62 -19.80 11.61 -9.09
CA ARG A 62 -20.70 12.56 -9.78
C ARG A 62 -19.96 13.59 -10.63
N TRP A 63 -18.66 13.76 -10.41
CA TRP A 63 -17.79 14.69 -11.14
C TRP A 63 -17.03 14.01 -12.29
N GLY A 64 -17.26 12.71 -12.51
CA GLY A 64 -16.67 11.97 -13.62
C GLY A 64 -15.33 11.29 -13.33
N GLU A 65 -14.83 11.36 -12.10
CA GLU A 65 -13.58 10.71 -11.70
C GLU A 65 -13.80 9.23 -11.37
N TRP A 66 -12.86 8.38 -11.73
CA TRP A 66 -12.87 6.98 -11.30
C TRP A 66 -12.23 6.83 -9.93
N ARG A 67 -12.81 5.98 -9.09
CA ARG A 67 -12.29 5.65 -7.76
C ARG A 67 -12.39 4.17 -7.46
N THR A 68 -11.44 3.64 -6.69
CA THR A 68 -11.58 2.30 -6.11
C THR A 68 -12.75 2.27 -5.13
N ARG A 69 -13.49 1.15 -5.13
CA ARG A 69 -14.64 1.00 -4.24
C ARG A 69 -14.18 0.85 -2.80
N VAL A 70 -14.94 1.46 -1.89
CA VAL A 70 -14.81 1.29 -0.44
C VAL A 70 -16.02 0.54 0.10
N ARG A 71 -15.78 -0.46 0.96
CA ARG A 71 -16.81 -1.24 1.66
C ARG A 71 -16.47 -1.27 3.14
N ARG A 72 -17.42 -0.89 4.00
CA ARG A 72 -17.24 -0.84 5.47
C ARG A 72 -16.00 -0.01 5.89
N GLY A 73 -15.79 1.12 5.22
CA GLY A 73 -14.66 2.01 5.49
C GLY A 73 -13.29 1.45 5.11
N ARG A 74 -13.23 0.45 4.22
CA ARG A 74 -11.98 -0.11 3.69
C ARG A 74 -12.02 -0.27 2.19
N CYS A 75 -10.90 -0.02 1.53
CA CYS A 75 -10.73 -0.29 0.10
C CYS A 75 -11.00 -1.78 -0.18
N VAL A 76 -11.74 -2.09 -1.27
CA VAL A 76 -12.09 -3.47 -1.61
C VAL A 76 -10.88 -4.38 -1.82
N PHE A 77 -9.74 -3.81 -2.21
CA PHE A 77 -8.48 -4.51 -2.43
C PHE A 77 -7.65 -4.74 -1.17
N LEU A 78 -8.06 -4.20 -0.02
CA LEU A 78 -7.40 -4.42 1.27
C LEU A 78 -7.80 -5.79 1.83
N ARG A 79 -6.81 -6.66 2.09
CA ARG A 79 -6.96 -7.95 2.77
C ARG A 79 -5.80 -8.14 3.74
N GLU A 80 -6.08 -8.52 4.98
CA GLU A 80 -5.05 -8.79 6.00
C GLU A 80 -4.01 -7.66 6.15
N ASN A 81 -4.46 -6.41 6.02
CA ASN A 81 -3.62 -5.20 6.04
C ASN A 81 -2.62 -5.07 4.88
N VAL A 82 -2.85 -5.80 3.78
CA VAL A 82 -2.06 -5.79 2.54
C VAL A 82 -2.97 -5.46 1.35
N CYS A 83 -2.43 -4.74 0.37
CA CYS A 83 -3.13 -4.51 -0.89
C CYS A 83 -2.96 -5.71 -1.82
N THR A 84 -4.07 -6.34 -2.19
CA THR A 84 -4.07 -7.56 -3.03
C THR A 84 -3.58 -7.34 -4.45
N ILE A 85 -3.71 -6.13 -4.99
CA ILE A 85 -3.27 -5.77 -6.35
C ILE A 85 -1.91 -5.07 -6.36
N HIS A 86 -1.16 -5.15 -5.26
CA HIS A 86 0.09 -4.41 -5.09
C HIS A 86 1.15 -4.76 -6.15
N ALA A 87 1.28 -6.05 -6.48
CA ALA A 87 2.27 -6.54 -7.44
C ALA A 87 1.79 -6.43 -8.91
N GLU A 88 0.58 -5.93 -9.13
CA GLU A 88 -0.04 -5.93 -10.45
C GLU A 88 0.43 -4.74 -11.30
N PRO A 89 0.58 -4.90 -12.63
CA PRO A 89 1.03 -3.81 -13.48
C PRO A 89 0.03 -2.63 -13.55
N TYR A 90 -1.24 -2.90 -13.26
CA TYR A 90 -2.32 -1.91 -13.15
C TYR A 90 -2.51 -1.39 -11.72
N TYR A 91 -1.54 -1.64 -10.82
CA TYR A 91 -1.56 -1.05 -9.49
C TYR A 91 -1.64 0.48 -9.59
N PRO A 92 -2.63 1.14 -8.97
CA PRO A 92 -2.90 2.54 -9.24
C PRO A 92 -1.69 3.43 -8.99
N ALA A 93 -1.44 4.37 -9.90
CA ALA A 93 -0.33 5.33 -9.78
C ALA A 93 -0.39 6.08 -8.45
N VAL A 94 -1.59 6.46 -8.02
CA VAL A 94 -1.85 7.06 -6.70
C VAL A 94 -1.30 6.17 -5.60
N CYS A 95 -1.66 4.89 -5.56
CA CYS A 95 -1.18 3.97 -4.52
C CYS A 95 0.34 3.71 -4.53
N ARG A 96 1.07 4.00 -5.61
CA ARG A 96 2.54 3.86 -5.68
C ARG A 96 3.27 4.97 -4.93
N GLY A 97 2.69 6.17 -4.92
CA GLY A 97 3.22 7.30 -4.15
C GLY A 97 2.95 7.15 -2.65
N PHE A 98 1.87 6.48 -2.27
CA PHE A 98 1.43 6.41 -0.87
C PHE A 98 2.33 5.55 0.02
N PRO A 99 2.49 5.90 1.31
CA PRO A 99 1.92 7.08 1.99
C PRO A 99 2.78 8.35 1.85
N TRP A 100 3.84 8.31 1.06
CA TRP A 100 4.92 9.31 1.08
C TRP A 100 4.66 10.50 0.16
N THR A 101 4.02 10.25 -0.97
CA THR A 101 3.89 11.17 -2.08
C THR A 101 2.45 11.22 -2.55
N ASP A 102 1.93 12.43 -2.59
CA ASP A 102 0.71 12.75 -3.30
C ASP A 102 0.96 12.60 -4.81
N ALA A 103 0.13 11.82 -5.48
CA ALA A 103 0.35 11.50 -6.89
C ALA A 103 -0.03 12.63 -7.85
N GLU A 104 -0.76 13.65 -7.40
CA GLU A 104 -1.11 14.80 -8.23
C GLU A 104 -0.03 15.89 -8.15
N THR A 105 0.54 16.10 -6.97
CA THR A 105 1.49 17.20 -6.69
C THR A 105 2.94 16.75 -6.59
N GLY A 106 3.21 15.45 -6.41
CA GLY A 106 4.56 14.92 -6.12
C GLY A 106 5.11 15.35 -4.76
N GLY A 107 4.31 16.09 -3.98
CA GLY A 107 4.64 16.55 -2.64
C GLY A 107 4.26 15.52 -1.57
N PRO A 108 4.57 15.80 -0.29
CA PRO A 108 4.15 14.93 0.80
C PRO A 108 2.62 14.88 0.92
N TYR A 109 2.07 13.68 1.09
CA TYR A 109 0.63 13.50 1.28
C TYR A 109 0.20 14.00 2.67
N GLU A 110 -0.41 15.18 2.74
CA GLU A 110 -0.73 15.85 4.02
C GLU A 110 -1.75 15.09 4.88
N TYR A 111 -2.67 14.38 4.25
CA TYR A 111 -3.75 13.69 4.96
C TYR A 111 -3.22 12.50 5.78
N ASP A 112 -2.25 11.74 5.25
CA ASP A 112 -1.61 10.66 6.03
C ASP A 112 -0.68 11.18 7.12
N ARG A 113 -0.08 12.38 6.98
CA ARG A 113 0.65 13.01 8.10
C ARG A 113 -0.26 13.34 9.28
N THR A 114 -1.54 13.59 9.01
CA THR A 114 -2.54 13.85 10.04
C THR A 114 -3.03 12.56 10.69
N ILE A 115 -3.17 11.48 9.91
CA ILE A 115 -3.63 10.16 10.39
C ILE A 115 -2.50 9.38 11.09
N CYS A 116 -1.26 9.53 10.62
CA CYS A 116 -0.07 8.81 11.06
C CYS A 116 1.03 9.82 11.48
N PRO A 117 0.81 10.63 12.54
CA PRO A 117 1.76 11.66 12.98
C PRO A 117 3.12 11.10 13.40
N GLU A 118 3.18 9.82 13.77
CA GLU A 118 4.41 9.10 14.08
C GLU A 118 5.44 9.15 12.95
N PHE A 119 5.05 9.35 11.69
CA PHE A 119 6.00 9.52 10.58
C PHE A 119 6.66 10.90 10.52
N VAL A 120 6.00 11.92 11.08
CA VAL A 120 6.62 13.24 11.26
C VAL A 120 7.60 13.20 12.44
N ILE A 121 7.23 12.46 13.50
CA ILE A 121 8.02 12.36 14.72
C ILE A 121 9.22 11.40 14.54
N ARG A 122 9.05 10.34 13.76
CA ARG A 122 10.00 9.23 13.56
C ARG A 122 10.23 8.95 12.07
N PRO A 123 10.94 9.84 11.35
CA PRO A 123 11.17 9.70 9.92
C PRO A 123 11.95 8.42 9.55
N GLU A 124 12.60 7.76 10.50
CA GLU A 124 13.24 6.46 10.29
C GLU A 124 12.26 5.33 9.96
N LEU A 125 10.97 5.46 10.33
CA LEU A 125 9.92 4.49 9.95
C LEU A 125 9.61 4.53 8.44
N VAL A 126 9.94 5.63 7.77
CA VAL A 126 9.82 5.82 6.31
C VAL A 126 10.91 5.06 5.57
N GLN A 127 12.10 4.95 6.17
CA GLN A 127 13.31 4.41 5.52
C GLN A 127 13.37 2.88 5.45
N ILE A 128 12.39 2.17 6.01
CA ILE A 128 12.32 0.70 5.94
C ILE A 128 12.16 0.20 4.48
N ASN A 129 11.76 1.07 3.54
CA ASN A 129 11.65 0.77 2.10
C ASN A 129 12.82 1.29 1.24
N GLY A 130 13.86 1.89 1.84
CA GLY A 130 14.90 2.62 1.11
C GLY A 130 16.23 1.89 0.87
N ARG A 131 16.35 0.60 1.19
CA ARG A 131 17.61 -0.15 1.00
C ARG A 131 17.43 -1.34 0.08
N ALA A 132 17.92 -1.14 -1.15
CA ALA A 132 18.41 -2.21 -2.03
C ALA A 132 19.65 -2.89 -1.41
#